data_AF-A0A558NTN3-F1
#
_entry.id   AF-A0A558NTN3-F1
#
_cell.length_a   1.000
_cell.length_b   1.000
_cell.length_c   1.000
_cell.angle_alpha   90.00
_cell.angle_beta   90.00
_cell.angle_gamma   90.00
#
_symmetry.space_group_name_H-M   'P 1'
#
loop_
_entity.id
_entity.type
_entity.pdbx_description
1 polymer ?
#
loop_
_entity_poly.entity_id
_entity_poly.type
_entity_poly.pdbx_seq_one_letter_code
_entity_poly.pdbx_strand_id
1 'polypeptide(L)' 'MNRFLLLLVFGITAAGCSSRAVYDNIQINQRNDCAKEPPSDYFECLERADKSFDEYQREREELLEGAEPESK' A
#
# COMPACT_ATOMS: atom_id res chain seq x y z
N MET A 1 1.30 1.40 -38.68
CA MET A 1 1.29 2.64 -37.90
C MET A 1 0.29 2.61 -36.73
N ASN A 2 -1.00 2.31 -36.96
CA ASN A 2 -2.04 2.28 -35.89
C ASN A 2 -1.79 1.32 -34.72
N ARG A 3 -1.30 0.09 -34.97
CA ARG A 3 -1.03 -0.89 -33.90
C ARG A 3 0.10 -0.46 -32.96
N PHE A 4 1.11 0.24 -33.49
CA PHE A 4 2.21 0.75 -32.68
C PHE A 4 1.76 1.91 -31.79
N LEU A 5 0.89 2.80 -32.29
CA LEU A 5 0.28 3.88 -31.51
C LEU A 5 -0.57 3.34 -30.35
N LEU A 6 -1.36 2.29 -30.57
CA LEU A 6 -2.16 1.65 -29.51
C LEU A 6 -1.29 1.04 -28.41
N LEU A 7 -0.19 0.39 -28.77
CA LEU A 7 0.75 -0.18 -27.80
C LEU A 7 1.47 0.90 -26.99
N LEU A 8 1.80 2.02 -27.64
CA LEU A 8 2.42 3.19 -26.98
C LEU A 8 1.47 3.84 -25.98
N VAL A 9 0.21 4.05 -26.37
CA VAL A 9 -0.84 4.61 -25.50
C VAL A 9 -1.09 3.70 -24.29
N PHE A 10 -1.16 2.38 -24.51
CA PHE A 10 -1.37 1.40 -23.44
C PHE A 10 -0.22 1.38 -22.42
N GLY A 11 1.03 1.48 -22.88
CA GLY A 11 2.20 1.52 -22.01
C GLY A 11 2.23 2.74 -21.07
N ILE A 12 1.79 3.91 -21.54
CA ILE A 12 1.76 5.13 -20.74
C ILE A 12 0.68 5.07 -19.66
N THR A 13 -0.46 4.44 -19.94
CA THR A 13 -1.55 4.27 -18.95
C THR A 13 -1.19 3.27 -17.84
N ALA A 14 -0.30 2.32 -18.09
CA ALA A 14 0.11 1.32 -17.10
C ALA A 14 1.05 1.88 -16.02
N ALA A 15 1.72 3.01 -16.27
CA ALA A 15 2.62 3.66 -15.31
C ALA A 15 1.90 4.44 -14.20
N GLY A 16 0.56 4.52 -14.23
CA GLY A 16 -0.25 5.37 -13.36
C GLY A 16 -0.68 4.78 -12.02
N CYS A 17 -0.34 3.53 -11.69
CA CYS A 17 -0.66 2.97 -10.37
C CYS A 17 0.21 3.62 -9.28
N SER A 18 -0.29 4.71 -8.68
CA SER A 18 0.36 5.36 -7.54
C SER A 18 0.33 4.44 -6.31
N SER A 19 1.50 4.13 -5.75
CA SER A 19 1.63 3.35 -4.52
C SER A 19 0.90 3.99 -3.33
N ARG A 20 0.86 5.33 -3.29
CA ARG A 20 0.10 6.09 -2.30
C ARG A 20 -1.41 5.87 -2.48
N ALA A 21 -1.92 5.98 -3.70
CA ALA A 21 -3.34 5.74 -3.95
C ALA A 21 -3.77 4.31 -3.58
N VAL A 22 -2.91 3.31 -3.81
CA VAL A 22 -3.17 1.93 -3.37
C VAL A 22 -3.19 1.84 -1.85
N TYR A 23 -2.19 2.42 -1.16
CA TYR A 23 -2.12 2.42 0.29
C TYR A 23 -3.33 3.09 0.94
N ASP A 24 -3.73 4.27 0.45
CA ASP A 24 -4.85 5.03 1.02
C ASP A 24 -6.15 4.20 0.98
N ASN A 25 -6.38 3.47 -0.12
CA ASN A 25 -7.53 2.56 -0.23
C ASN A 25 -7.46 1.40 0.76
N ILE A 26 -6.27 0.82 0.96
CA ILE A 26 -6.05 -0.24 1.96
C ILE A 26 -6.32 0.30 3.36
N GLN A 27 -5.79 1.48 3.69
CA GLN A 27 -5.94 2.11 4.99
C GLN A 27 -7.40 2.41 5.31
N ILE A 28 -8.16 2.95 4.35
CA ILE A 28 -9.60 3.17 4.50
C ILE A 28 -10.31 1.85 4.83
N ASN A 29 -9.97 0.78 4.13
CA ASN A 29 -10.58 -0.52 4.38
C ASN A 29 -10.21 -1.08 5.76
N GLN A 30 -8.96 -0.95 6.20
CA GLN A 30 -8.52 -1.35 7.54
C GLN A 30 -9.27 -0.60 8.64
N ARG A 31 -9.49 0.71 8.48
CA ARG A 31 -10.29 1.50 9.43
C ARG A 31 -11.74 1.04 9.46
N ASN A 32 -12.32 0.72 8.29
CA ASN A 32 -13.68 0.18 8.21
C ASN A 32 -13.78 -1.20 8.87
N ASP A 33 -12.74 -2.03 8.78
CA ASP A 33 -12.69 -3.33 9.44
C ASP A 33 -12.68 -3.20 10.97
N CYS A 34 -12.09 -2.12 11.53
CA CYS A 34 -12.15 -1.88 12.97
C CYS A 34 -13.59 -1.78 13.51
N ALA A 35 -14.56 -1.30 12.72
CA ALA A 35 -15.96 -1.28 13.14
C ALA A 35 -16.59 -2.68 13.32
N LYS A 36 -15.91 -3.73 12.87
CA LYS A 36 -16.32 -5.13 13.04
C LYS A 36 -15.68 -5.77 14.26
N GLU A 37 -14.67 -5.13 14.85
CA GLU A 37 -13.98 -5.65 16.04
C GLU A 37 -14.84 -5.48 17.31
N PRO A 38 -14.60 -6.31 18.35
CA PRO A 38 -15.21 -6.12 19.65
C PRO A 38 -14.90 -4.73 20.24
N PRO A 39 -15.79 -4.17 21.10
CA PRO A 39 -15.55 -2.85 21.70
C PRO A 39 -14.24 -2.72 22.48
N SER A 40 -13.71 -3.81 23.02
CA SER A 40 -12.41 -3.82 23.72
C SER A 40 -11.24 -3.54 22.80
N ASP A 41 -11.35 -3.94 21.52
CA ASP A 41 -10.22 -4.00 20.59
C ASP A 41 -10.31 -2.89 19.53
N TYR A 42 -11.47 -2.21 19.45
CA TYR A 42 -11.75 -1.15 18.49
C TYR A 42 -10.68 -0.04 18.47
N PHE A 43 -10.32 0.48 19.65
CA PHE A 43 -9.36 1.59 19.75
C PHE A 43 -7.94 1.16 19.37
N GLU A 44 -7.54 -0.05 19.78
CA GLU A 44 -6.23 -0.59 19.41
C GLU A 44 -6.16 -0.87 17.89
N CYS A 45 -7.25 -1.38 17.30
CA CYS A 45 -7.35 -1.55 15.85
C CYS A 45 -7.19 -0.22 15.12
N LEU A 46 -7.91 0.81 15.57
CA LEU A 46 -7.85 2.14 14.96
C LEU A 46 -6.44 2.72 15.03
N GLU A 47 -5.78 2.64 16.18
CA GLU A 47 -4.40 3.11 16.35
C GLU A 47 -3.46 2.45 15.33
N ARG A 48 -3.60 1.14 15.14
CA ARG A 48 -2.80 0.38 14.17
C ARG A 48 -3.09 0.77 12.71
N ALA A 49 -4.36 1.08 12.40
CA ALA A 49 -4.81 1.49 11.08
C ALA A 49 -4.53 2.97 10.75
N ASP A 50 -4.14 3.79 11.74
CA ASP A 50 -3.90 5.23 11.58
C ASP A 50 -2.44 5.56 11.17
N LYS A 51 -1.70 4.58 10.65
CA LYS A 51 -0.33 4.77 10.15
C LYS A 51 -0.28 5.68 8.92
N SER A 52 0.60 6.67 8.93
CA SER A 52 0.80 7.53 7.76
C SER A 52 1.48 6.79 6.60
N PHE A 53 1.24 7.21 5.36
CA PHE A 53 1.91 6.59 4.20
C PHE A 53 3.44 6.66 4.29
N ASP A 54 3.98 7.78 4.77
CA ASP A 54 5.43 7.98 4.83
C ASP A 54 6.07 7.09 5.90
N GLU A 55 5.39 6.87 7.03
CA GLU A 55 5.80 5.90 8.04
C GLU A 55 5.75 4.47 7.51
N TYR A 56 4.66 4.10 6.83
CA TYR A 56 4.54 2.80 6.16
C TYR A 56 5.66 2.57 5.15
N GLN A 57 5.99 3.56 4.32
CA GLN A 57 7.07 3.43 3.34
C GLN A 57 8.43 3.27 4.02
N ARG A 58 8.74 4.09 5.03
CA ARG A 58 10.00 3.98 5.77
C ARG A 58 10.18 2.61 6.39
N GLU A 59 9.18 2.11 7.11
CA GLU A 59 9.26 0.77 7.72
C GLU A 59 9.41 -0.32 6.66
N ARG A 60 8.70 -0.20 5.54
CA ARG A 60 8.81 -1.14 4.42
C ARG A 60 10.21 -1.13 3.80
N GLU A 61 10.83 0.04 3.67
CA GLU A 61 12.21 0.20 3.18
C GLU A 61 13.20 -0.40 4.17
N GLU A 62 13.07 -0.11 5.47
CA GLU A 62 13.90 -0.68 6.54
C GLU A 62 13.83 -2.22 6.56
N LEU A 63 12.65 -2.81 6.33
CA LEU A 63 12.48 -4.26 6.22
C LEU A 63 13.15 -4.86 4.97
N LEU A 64 13.20 -4.12 3.87
CA LEU A 64 13.82 -4.55 2.62
C LEU A 64 15.34 -4.39 2.66
N GLU A 65 15.84 -3.33 3.32
CA GLU A 65 17.26 -3.08 3.53
C GLU A 65 17.86 -3.98 4.61
N GLY A 66 17.09 -4.30 5.66
CA GLY A 66 17.45 -5.28 6.67
C GLY A 66 17.35 -6.74 6.20
N ALA A 67 16.79 -6.97 5.01
CA ALA A 67 16.71 -8.27 4.34
C ALA A 67 17.85 -8.50 3.33
N GLU A 68 19.08 -8.07 3.65
CA GLU A 68 20.27 -8.65 3.02
C GLU A 68 20.24 -10.19 3.23
N PRO A 69 20.63 -10.99 2.20
CA PRO A 69 20.20 -12.37 2.10
C PRO A 69 20.87 -13.22 3.17
N GLU A 70 20.06 -13.93 3.99
CA GLU A 70 20.52 -15.20 4.53
C GLU A 70 20.78 -16.14 3.36
N SER A 71 22.02 -16.11 2.86
CA SER A 71 22.61 -17.22 2.15
C SER A 71 22.65 -18.39 3.12
N LYS A 72 21.82 -19.39 2.91
CA LYS A 72 22.10 -20.76 3.32
C LYS A 72 21.73 -21.74 2.23
#